data_AF-A0A2T3JBB9-F1
#
_entry.id   AF-A0A2T3JBB9-F1
#
_cell.length_a   1.000
_cell.length_b   1.000
_cell.length_c   1.000
_cell.angle_alpha   90.00
_cell.angle_beta   90.00
_cell.angle_gamma   90.00
#
_symmetry.space_group_name_H-M   'P 1'
#
loop_
_entity.id
_entity.type
_entity.pdbx_description
1 polymer ?
#
loop_
_entity_poly.entity_id
_entity_poly.type
_entity_poly.pdbx_seq_one_letter_code
_entity_poly.pdbx_strand_id
1 'polypeptide(L)'
;MIKQSSVPISKYSRKHYQPIPVLILVTLSLLLSGCTSPTRVITKTETLYVLPPIGLVVPCYKPTLIATTPAELPVDTLKLKSALRECAQYVDDYLRWRKLKDE
;
A
#
# COMPACT_ATOMS: atom_id res chain seq x y z
N MET A 1 77.38 15.21 -60.22
CA MET A 1 76.12 15.93 -60.51
C MET A 1 75.00 15.27 -59.72
N ILE A 2 74.20 16.10 -59.04
CA ILE A 2 73.19 15.75 -58.05
C ILE A 2 71.90 15.30 -58.75
N LYS A 3 71.23 14.26 -58.22
CA LYS A 3 69.76 14.19 -58.27
C LYS A 3 69.22 13.29 -57.14
N GLN A 4 68.91 13.91 -56.01
CA GLN A 4 68.00 13.33 -55.02
C GLN A 4 66.58 13.40 -55.60
N SER A 5 65.91 12.25 -55.71
CA SER A 5 64.49 12.17 -56.03
C SER A 5 63.74 12.02 -54.71
N SER A 6 63.05 13.09 -54.31
CA SER A 6 62.24 13.15 -53.10
C SER A 6 60.87 12.47 -53.34
N VAL A 7 60.62 11.38 -52.62
CA VAL A 7 59.29 10.75 -52.51
C VAL A 7 58.46 11.53 -51.49
N PRO A 8 57.22 11.96 -51.78
CA PRO A 8 56.38 12.59 -50.76
C PRO A 8 55.79 11.53 -49.83
N ILE A 9 56.15 11.65 -48.55
CA ILE A 9 55.58 10.88 -47.44
C ILE A 9 54.11 11.32 -47.27
N SER A 10 53.20 10.35 -47.40
CA SER A 10 51.76 10.50 -47.15
C SER A 10 51.52 11.05 -45.74
N LYS A 11 50.89 12.23 -45.66
CA LYS A 11 50.52 12.88 -44.40
C LYS A 11 49.32 12.15 -43.81
N TYR A 12 49.57 11.29 -42.83
CA TYR A 12 48.55 10.75 -41.94
C TYR A 12 47.83 11.91 -41.24
N SER A 13 46.53 12.05 -41.54
CA SER A 13 45.67 13.14 -41.09
C SER A 13 45.46 13.04 -39.59
N ARG A 14 46.14 13.91 -38.84
CA ARG A 14 45.95 14.08 -37.40
C ARG A 14 44.62 14.79 -37.19
N LYS A 15 43.54 14.03 -36.99
CA LYS A 15 42.25 14.60 -36.57
C LYS A 15 42.47 15.31 -35.23
N HIS A 16 42.43 16.64 -35.24
CA HIS A 16 42.32 17.45 -34.04
C HIS A 16 40.95 17.18 -33.42
N TYR A 17 40.90 16.22 -32.49
CA TYR A 17 39.83 16.18 -31.51
C TYR A 17 39.95 17.47 -30.68
N GLN A 18 39.03 18.40 -30.90
CA GLN A 18 38.87 19.50 -29.96
C GLN A 18 38.57 18.91 -28.57
N PRO A 19 39.11 19.46 -27.48
CA PRO A 19 38.89 18.95 -26.13
C PRO A 19 37.44 19.13 -25.64
N ILE A 20 36.67 19.99 -26.32
CA ILE A 20 35.30 20.39 -26.00
C ILE A 20 34.33 19.19 -25.96
N PRO A 21 34.20 18.35 -27.00
CA PRO A 21 33.31 17.19 -26.97
C PRO A 21 33.67 16.16 -25.90
N VAL A 22 34.96 15.98 -25.57
CA VAL A 22 35.40 15.02 -24.57
C VAL A 22 35.03 15.51 -23.16
N LEU A 23 35.23 16.79 -22.88
CA LEU A 23 34.85 17.39 -21.61
C LEU A 23 33.33 17.31 -21.38
N ILE A 24 32.54 17.58 -22.42
CA ILE A 24 31.06 17.49 -22.36
C ILE A 24 30.59 16.05 -22.10
N LEU A 25 31.20 15.06 -22.75
CA LEU A 25 30.86 13.66 -22.53
C LEU A 25 31.19 13.20 -21.10
N VAL A 26 32.32 13.66 -20.56
CA VAL A 26 32.73 13.36 -19.18
C VAL A 26 31.79 14.02 -18.17
N THR A 27 31.45 15.30 -18.35
CA THR A 27 30.52 16.00 -17.45
C THR A 27 29.11 15.41 -17.51
N LEU A 28 28.62 15.07 -18.71
CA LEU A 28 27.32 14.40 -18.89
C LEU A 28 27.28 13.03 -18.19
N SER A 29 28.38 12.26 -18.27
CA SER A 29 28.48 10.96 -17.60
C SER A 29 28.47 11.08 -16.07
N LEU A 30 29.14 12.13 -15.53
CA LEU A 30 29.14 12.44 -14.10
C LEU A 30 27.73 12.84 -13.61
N LEU A 31 26.99 13.63 -14.41
CA LEU A 31 25.62 14.07 -14.08
C LEU A 31 24.61 12.91 -14.07
N LEU A 32 24.76 11.92 -14.94
CA LEU A 32 23.81 10.80 -15.05
C LEU A 32 23.96 9.73 -13.95
N SER A 33 25.13 9.63 -13.31
CA SER A 33 25.38 8.64 -12.24
C SER A 33 24.57 8.88 -10.95
N GLY A 34 23.93 10.04 -10.80
CA GLY A 34 23.11 10.39 -9.63
C GLY A 34 21.62 10.04 -9.74
N CYS A 35 21.12 9.61 -10.91
CA CYS A 35 19.69 9.41 -11.17
C CYS A 35 19.17 8.00 -10.84
N THR A 36 19.69 7.35 -9.80
CA THR A 36 19.12 6.10 -9.28
C THR A 36 18.64 6.30 -7.85
N SER A 37 17.43 6.84 -7.70
CA SER A 37 16.73 6.74 -6.42
C SER A 37 16.46 5.26 -6.14
N PRO A 38 16.82 4.72 -4.95
CA PRO A 38 16.46 3.35 -4.61
C PRO A 38 14.95 3.21 -4.69
N THR A 39 14.48 2.30 -5.55
CA THR A 39 13.09 1.85 -5.53
C THR A 39 12.83 1.33 -4.13
N ARG A 40 11.93 2.01 -3.40
CA ARG A 40 11.52 1.55 -2.08
C ARG A 40 10.84 0.19 -2.27
N VAL A 41 11.56 -0.87 -1.93
CA VAL A 41 10.99 -2.21 -1.87
C VAL A 41 9.86 -2.13 -0.86
N ILE A 42 8.63 -2.45 -1.29
CA ILE A 42 7.49 -2.54 -0.38
C ILE A 42 7.77 -3.77 0.51
N THR A 43 8.41 -3.53 1.65
CA THR A 43 8.76 -4.57 2.62
C THR A 43 7.58 -4.95 3.51
N LYS A 44 6.51 -4.16 3.49
CA LYS A 44 5.34 -4.34 4.33
C LYS A 44 4.06 -4.05 3.55
N THR A 45 3.29 -5.09 3.28
CA THR A 45 1.89 -4.97 2.87
C THR A 45 1.06 -4.79 4.14
N GLU A 46 0.44 -3.62 4.29
CA GLU A 46 -0.51 -3.34 5.37
C GLU A 46 -1.91 -3.77 4.92
N THR A 47 -2.53 -4.66 5.70
CA THR A 47 -3.90 -5.11 5.46
C THR A 47 -4.87 -4.12 6.10
N LEU A 48 -5.58 -3.35 5.28
CA LEU A 48 -6.64 -2.45 5.74
C LEU A 48 -7.95 -3.21 5.91
N TYR A 49 -8.39 -3.43 7.15
CA TYR A 49 -9.68 -4.08 7.44
C TYR A 49 -10.82 -3.07 7.37
N VAL A 50 -11.51 -3.02 6.22
CA VAL A 50 -12.65 -2.11 6.01
C VAL A 50 -13.92 -2.60 6.72
N LEU A 51 -14.06 -3.92 6.89
CA LEU A 51 -15.26 -4.57 7.41
C LEU A 51 -15.00 -5.20 8.78
N PRO A 52 -16.04 -5.33 9.63
CA PRO A 52 -15.93 -6.12 10.85
C PRO A 52 -15.59 -7.58 10.53
N PRO A 53 -14.88 -8.27 11.44
CA PRO A 53 -14.69 -9.71 11.35
C PRO A 53 -16.00 -10.46 11.11
N ILE A 54 -15.91 -11.52 10.31
CA ILE A 54 -17.04 -12.41 10.03
C ILE A 54 -17.55 -12.98 11.36
N GLY A 55 -18.85 -12.92 11.59
CA GLY A 55 -19.48 -13.40 12.84
C GLY A 55 -19.48 -12.40 14.00
N LEU A 56 -18.94 -11.19 13.82
CA LEU A 56 -19.02 -10.13 14.84
C LEU A 56 -20.46 -9.59 15.01
N VAL A 57 -21.21 -9.52 13.91
CA VAL A 57 -22.63 -9.12 13.91
C VAL A 57 -23.43 -10.30 13.38
N VAL A 58 -24.06 -11.03 14.29
CA VAL A 58 -24.98 -12.14 13.96
C VAL A 58 -26.43 -11.72 14.17
N PRO A 59 -27.37 -12.24 13.37
CA PRO A 59 -28.78 -11.94 13.55
C PRO A 59 -29.26 -12.44 14.91
N CYS A 60 -29.87 -11.51 15.64
CA CYS A 60 -30.45 -11.77 16.94
C CYS A 60 -31.77 -12.52 16.84
N TYR A 61 -31.93 -13.57 17.66
CA TYR A 61 -33.23 -14.21 17.82
C TYR A 61 -34.18 -13.28 18.57
N LYS A 62 -35.29 -12.93 17.91
CA LYS A 62 -36.38 -12.18 18.53
C LYS A 62 -37.48 -13.17 18.96
N PRO A 63 -37.71 -13.34 20.26
CA PRO A 63 -38.77 -14.24 20.71
C PRO A 63 -40.14 -13.67 20.37
N THR A 64 -41.07 -14.56 20.00
CA THR A 64 -42.47 -14.20 19.84
C THR A 64 -43.10 -13.95 21.21
N LEU A 65 -43.74 -12.79 21.36
CA LEU A 65 -44.52 -12.44 22.55
C LEU A 65 -45.97 -12.81 22.26
N ILE A 66 -46.55 -13.65 23.10
CA ILE A 66 -47.91 -14.17 22.97
C ILE A 66 -48.83 -13.70 24.11
N ALA A 67 -48.28 -13.02 25.11
CA ALA A 67 -49.02 -12.54 26.26
C ALA A 67 -50.18 -11.64 25.82
N THR A 68 -51.39 -12.09 26.10
CA THR A 68 -52.64 -11.33 25.87
C THR A 68 -53.25 -10.86 27.19
N THR A 69 -52.81 -11.46 28.30
CA THR A 69 -53.27 -11.11 29.65
C THR A 69 -52.11 -10.67 30.55
N PRO A 70 -52.38 -9.88 31.62
CA PRO A 70 -51.34 -9.44 32.55
C PRO A 70 -50.62 -10.58 33.28
N ALA A 71 -51.28 -11.74 33.44
CA ALA A 71 -50.67 -12.91 34.09
C ALA A 71 -49.58 -13.58 33.22
N GLU A 72 -49.64 -13.40 31.89
CA GLU A 72 -48.70 -13.98 30.93
C GLU A 72 -47.48 -13.07 30.66
N LEU A 73 -47.62 -11.76 30.94
CA LEU A 73 -46.57 -10.76 30.74
C LEU A 73 -45.22 -11.10 31.42
N PRO A 74 -45.18 -11.62 32.67
CA PRO A 74 -43.90 -11.91 33.33
C PRO A 74 -43.08 -12.96 32.56
N VAL A 75 -43.74 -13.98 32.01
CA VAL A 75 -43.08 -15.06 31.27
C VAL A 75 -42.46 -14.53 29.99
N ASP A 76 -43.21 -13.73 29.24
CA ASP A 76 -42.72 -13.16 27.97
C ASP A 76 -41.65 -12.08 28.20
N THR A 77 -41.76 -11.32 29.29
CA THR A 77 -40.71 -10.38 29.71
C THR A 77 -39.39 -11.11 30.00
N LEU A 78 -39.45 -12.26 30.67
CA LEU A 78 -38.26 -13.05 30.96
C LEU A 78 -37.63 -13.61 29.68
N LYS A 79 -38.42 -14.16 28.75
CA LYS A 79 -37.94 -14.63 27.45
C LYS A 79 -37.30 -13.51 26.63
N LEU A 80 -37.93 -12.33 26.63
CA LEU A 80 -37.38 -11.17 25.94
C LEU A 80 -36.05 -10.73 26.57
N LYS A 81 -35.99 -10.68 27.91
CA LYS A 81 -34.78 -10.30 28.63
C LYS A 81 -33.63 -11.26 28.38
N SER A 82 -33.88 -12.57 28.32
CA SER A 82 -32.83 -13.56 28.03
C SER A 82 -32.28 -13.38 26.62
N ALA A 83 -33.17 -13.26 25.62
CA ALA A 83 -32.77 -13.05 24.22
C ALA A 83 -31.98 -11.74 24.03
N LEU A 84 -32.43 -10.64 24.66
CA LEU A 84 -31.73 -9.37 24.62
C LEU A 84 -30.34 -9.43 25.25
N ARG A 85 -30.16 -10.21 26.32
CA ARG A 85 -28.86 -10.36 26.99
C ARG A 85 -27.83 -11.01 26.07
N GLU A 86 -28.21 -12.06 25.34
CA GLU A 86 -27.34 -12.71 24.36
C GLU A 86 -27.00 -11.74 23.22
N CYS A 87 -27.99 -10.96 22.78
CA CYS A 87 -27.83 -9.95 21.75
C CYS A 87 -26.90 -8.78 22.11
N ALA A 88 -26.95 -8.35 23.37
CA ALA A 88 -26.15 -7.23 23.85
C ALA A 88 -24.64 -7.48 23.65
N GLN A 89 -24.19 -8.73 23.80
CA GLN A 89 -22.78 -9.09 23.65
C GLN A 89 -22.27 -8.81 22.22
N TYR A 90 -23.04 -9.17 21.19
CA TYR A 90 -22.66 -8.90 19.79
C TYR A 90 -22.60 -7.40 19.48
N VAL A 91 -23.48 -6.61 20.10
CA VAL A 91 -23.46 -5.15 19.96
C VAL A 91 -22.22 -4.57 20.62
N ASP A 92 -21.89 -5.00 21.83
CA ASP A 92 -20.71 -4.53 22.57
C ASP A 92 -19.41 -4.87 21.83
N ASP A 93 -19.29 -6.08 21.29
CA ASP A 93 -18.14 -6.51 20.51
C ASP A 93 -18.00 -5.71 19.21
N TYR A 94 -19.11 -5.42 18.53
CA TYR A 94 -19.12 -4.54 17.36
C TYR A 94 -18.69 -3.11 17.70
N LEU A 95 -19.21 -2.54 18.78
CA LEU A 95 -18.85 -1.19 19.21
C LEU A 95 -17.38 -1.11 19.63
N ARG A 96 -16.83 -2.15 20.27
CA ARG A 96 -15.41 -2.24 20.62
C ARG A 96 -14.53 -2.30 19.38
N TRP A 97 -14.87 -3.15 18.41
CA TRP A 97 -14.15 -3.23 17.13
C TRP A 97 -14.12 -1.88 16.42
N ARG A 98 -15.24 -1.16 16.39
CA ARG A 98 -15.31 0.16 15.75
C ARG A 98 -14.37 1.16 16.41
N LYS A 99 -14.36 1.23 17.75
CA LYS A 99 -13.46 2.12 18.50
C LYS A 99 -11.98 1.85 18.17
N LEU A 100 -11.57 0.58 18.14
CA LEU A 100 -10.20 0.19 17.80
C LEU A 100 -9.78 0.51 16.35
N LYS A 101 -10.75 0.79 15.48
CA LYS A 101 -10.51 1.15 14.08
C LYS A 101 -10.48 2.67 13.87
N ASP A 102 -11.21 3.42 14.68
CA ASP A 102 -11.31 4.88 14.59
C ASP A 102 -10.17 5.60 15.35
N GLU A 103 -9.41 4.88 16.19
CA GLU A 103 -8.15 5.30 16.84
C GLU A 103 -6.92 5.05 15.96
#